data_AF-A0A2N5H9L9-F1
#
_entry.id   AF-A0A2N5H9L9-F1
#
_cell.length_a   1.000
_cell.length_b   1.000
_cell.length_c   1.000
_cell.angle_alpha   90.00
_cell.angle_beta   90.00
_cell.angle_gamma   90.00
#
_symmetry.space_group_name_H-M   'P 1'
#
loop_
_entity.id
_entity.type
_entity.pdbx_description
1 polymer ?
#
loop_
_entity_poly.entity_id
_entity_poly.type
_entity_poly.pdbx_seq_one_letter_code
_entity_poly.pdbx_strand_id
1 'polypeptide(L)'
;MENSHKPAILKQLSESVDRLETQHIAFNIELDKIVKKINRNKFVRMLLLCITATGFINTLFASNDIAKIITAIAGAISFIYLLADYNYRYEETKTTLKTQAQNLWFILERYKNMIVDFEDGKLEEEKIRIIREDLTKELHEIYSRSPIINSSSVSAAKERLNKKKFKLWVSSNEK
;
A
#
# COMPACT_ATOMS: atom_id res chain seq x y z
N MET A 1 34.66 -31.20 -12.49
CA MET A 1 33.30 -30.70 -12.74
C MET A 1 32.91 -29.92 -11.51
N GLU A 2 33.18 -28.61 -11.52
CA GLU A 2 32.86 -27.72 -10.40
C GLU A 2 31.33 -27.59 -10.34
N ASN A 3 30.73 -28.15 -9.29
CA ASN A 3 29.30 -28.05 -9.03
C ASN A 3 28.96 -26.58 -8.75
N SER A 4 28.74 -25.78 -9.79
CA SER A 4 28.37 -24.39 -9.62
C SER A 4 26.96 -24.33 -9.02
N HIS A 5 26.86 -23.99 -7.74
CA HIS A 5 25.59 -23.74 -7.04
C HIS A 5 24.97 -22.39 -7.43
N LYS A 6 25.75 -21.53 -8.10
CA LYS A 6 25.37 -20.23 -8.67
C LYS A 6 24.00 -20.17 -9.36
N PRO A 7 23.65 -21.03 -10.34
CA PRO A 7 22.33 -20.99 -11.00
C PRO A 7 21.16 -21.24 -10.04
N ALA A 8 21.32 -22.13 -9.06
CA ALA A 8 20.27 -22.41 -8.07
C ALA A 8 20.07 -21.22 -7.13
N ILE A 9 21.18 -20.57 -6.71
CA ILE A 9 21.17 -19.37 -5.86
C ILE A 9 20.50 -18.21 -6.61
N LEU A 10 20.90 -17.94 -7.86
CA LEU A 10 20.31 -16.88 -8.68
C LEU A 10 18.81 -17.07 -8.88
N LYS A 11 18.37 -18.31 -9.12
CA LYS A 11 16.93 -18.62 -9.21
C LYS A 11 16.20 -18.28 -7.92
N GLN A 12 16.73 -18.70 -6.77
CA GLN A 12 16.12 -18.41 -5.47
C GLN A 12 16.06 -16.89 -5.18
N LEU A 13 17.10 -16.15 -5.55
CA LEU A 13 17.14 -14.69 -5.39
C LEU A 13 16.12 -14.01 -6.31
N SER A 14 16.02 -14.42 -7.57
CA SER A 14 15.03 -13.92 -8.52
C SER A 14 13.59 -14.16 -8.04
N GLU A 15 13.29 -15.36 -7.54
CA GLU A 15 11.98 -15.67 -6.94
C GLU A 15 11.68 -14.83 -5.67
N SER A 16 12.72 -14.42 -4.94
CA SER A 16 12.58 -13.56 -3.77
C SER A 16 12.30 -12.12 -4.20
N VAL A 17 13.01 -11.61 -5.21
CA VAL A 17 12.76 -10.30 -5.84
C VAL A 17 11.33 -10.22 -6.37
N ASP A 18 10.88 -11.22 -7.12
CA ASP A 18 9.51 -11.27 -7.65
C ASP A 18 8.44 -11.20 -6.55
N ARG A 19 8.67 -11.91 -5.44
CA ARG A 19 7.80 -11.86 -4.26
C ARG A 19 7.80 -10.48 -3.63
N LEU A 20 8.97 -9.87 -3.44
CA LEU A 20 9.11 -8.53 -2.86
C LEU A 20 8.50 -7.44 -3.75
N GLU A 21 8.69 -7.50 -5.06
CA GLU A 21 8.06 -6.57 -6.01
C GLU A 21 6.54 -6.67 -5.94
N THR A 22 6.00 -7.90 -5.89
CA THR A 22 4.56 -8.13 -5.74
C THR A 22 4.05 -7.48 -4.45
N GLN A 23 4.73 -7.69 -3.32
CA GLN A 23 4.33 -7.11 -2.04
C GLN A 23 4.41 -5.58 -2.05
N HIS A 24 5.48 -5.01 -2.59
CA HIS A 24 5.62 -3.55 -2.73
C HIS A 24 4.49 -2.94 -3.57
N ILE A 25 4.13 -3.57 -4.69
CA ILE A 25 2.99 -3.13 -5.50
C ILE A 25 1.68 -3.28 -4.71
N ALA A 26 1.50 -4.37 -3.96
CA ALA A 26 0.30 -4.60 -3.16
C ALA A 26 0.13 -3.54 -2.05
N PHE A 27 1.21 -3.15 -1.37
CA PHE A 27 1.21 -2.06 -0.41
C PHE A 27 0.75 -0.73 -1.02
N ASN A 28 1.26 -0.39 -2.20
CA ASN A 28 0.86 0.83 -2.91
C ASN A 28 -0.62 0.80 -3.33
N ILE A 29 -1.13 -0.36 -3.79
CA ILE A 29 -2.55 -0.53 -4.13
C ILE A 29 -3.43 -0.35 -2.89
N GLU A 30 -3.03 -0.91 -1.74
CA GLU A 30 -3.77 -0.76 -0.49
C GLU A 30 -3.76 0.68 0.02
N LEU A 31 -2.61 1.36 -0.10
CA LEU A 31 -2.48 2.78 0.21
C LEU A 31 -3.42 3.63 -0.66
N ASP A 32 -3.50 3.37 -1.96
CA ASP A 32 -4.42 4.07 -2.86
C ASP A 32 -5.89 3.85 -2.46
N LYS A 33 -6.26 2.62 -2.06
CA LYS A 33 -7.61 2.31 -1.55
C LYS A 33 -7.94 3.12 -0.30
N ILE A 34 -7.02 3.17 0.66
CA ILE A 34 -7.20 3.92 1.91
C ILE A 34 -7.27 5.43 1.64
N VAL A 35 -6.39 5.97 0.80
CA VAL A 35 -6.42 7.40 0.42
C VAL A 35 -7.76 7.76 -0.22
N LYS A 36 -8.26 6.94 -1.15
CA LYS A 36 -9.59 7.15 -1.75
C LYS A 36 -10.70 7.11 -0.71
N LYS A 37 -10.64 6.17 0.24
CA LYS A 37 -11.62 6.07 1.33
C LYS A 37 -11.61 7.31 2.23
N ILE A 38 -10.43 7.77 2.65
CA ILE A 38 -10.24 8.98 3.44
C ILE A 38 -10.83 10.19 2.70
N ASN A 39 -10.48 10.38 1.43
CA ASN A 39 -10.94 11.53 0.65
C ASN A 39 -12.46 11.51 0.45
N ARG A 40 -13.05 10.34 0.19
CA ARG A 40 -14.50 10.19 0.11
C ARG A 40 -15.18 10.54 1.44
N ASN A 41 -14.66 10.04 2.57
CA ASN A 41 -15.23 10.32 3.87
C ASN A 41 -15.14 11.82 4.22
N LYS A 42 -13.99 12.46 3.92
CA LYS A 42 -13.81 13.91 4.09
C LYS A 42 -14.80 14.72 3.25
N PHE A 43 -15.01 14.32 2.00
CA PHE A 43 -15.94 15.00 1.09
C PHE A 43 -17.39 14.88 1.57
N VAL A 44 -17.85 13.68 1.93
CA VAL A 44 -19.21 13.46 2.45
C VAL A 44 -19.45 14.27 3.73
N ARG A 45 -18.46 14.33 4.62
CA ARG A 45 -18.52 15.17 5.84
C ARG A 45 -18.67 16.65 5.54
N MET A 46 -17.88 17.16 4.60
CA MET A 46 -17.95 18.56 4.21
C MET A 46 -19.35 18.91 3.71
N LEU A 47 -19.94 18.08 2.85
CA LEU A 47 -21.30 18.29 2.36
C LEU A 47 -22.34 18.27 3.50
N LEU A 48 -22.26 17.27 4.38
CA LEU A 48 -23.13 17.15 5.55
C LEU A 48 -23.03 18.38 6.46
N LEU A 49 -21.82 18.85 6.75
CA LEU A 49 -21.59 20.06 7.56
C LEU A 49 -22.14 21.32 6.89
N CYS A 50 -21.96 21.48 5.59
CA CYS A 50 -22.54 22.62 4.86
C CYS A 50 -24.07 22.61 4.93
N ILE A 51 -24.70 21.44 4.76
CA ILE A 51 -26.15 21.27 4.87
C ILE A 51 -26.62 21.58 6.29
N THR A 52 -25.95 21.05 7.31
CA THR A 52 -26.31 21.30 8.71
C THR A 52 -26.13 22.77 9.09
N ALA A 53 -25.02 23.41 8.71
CA ALA A 53 -24.76 24.83 9.02
C ALA A 53 -25.78 25.75 8.33
N THR A 54 -26.06 25.53 7.04
CA THR A 54 -27.04 26.32 6.28
C THR A 54 -28.46 26.10 6.80
N GLY A 55 -28.81 24.83 7.07
CA GLY A 55 -30.09 24.47 7.67
C GLY A 55 -30.27 25.11 9.05
N PHE A 56 -29.23 25.10 9.89
CA PHE A 56 -29.26 25.70 11.21
C PHE A 56 -29.52 27.22 11.15
N ILE A 57 -28.84 27.94 10.25
CA ILE A 57 -29.11 29.37 10.03
C ILE A 57 -30.59 29.58 9.66
N ASN A 58 -31.12 28.76 8.74
CA ASN A 58 -32.53 28.85 8.36
C ASN A 58 -33.48 28.59 9.54
N THR A 59 -33.17 27.67 10.46
CA THR A 59 -34.00 27.41 11.64
C THR A 59 -34.08 28.56 12.63
N LEU A 60 -33.09 29.45 12.65
CA LEU A 60 -33.08 30.62 13.53
C LEU A 60 -33.98 31.75 13.03
N PHE A 61 -34.13 31.88 11.71
CA PHE A 61 -34.86 33.00 11.08
C PHE A 61 -36.21 32.60 10.49
N ALA A 62 -36.42 31.31 10.16
CA ALA A 62 -37.65 30.84 9.55
C ALA A 62 -38.52 30.05 10.55
N SER A 63 -39.82 30.36 10.58
CA SER A 63 -40.84 29.65 11.37
C SER A 63 -41.29 28.32 10.77
N ASN A 64 -40.61 27.82 9.73
CA ASN A 64 -40.98 26.58 9.06
C ASN A 64 -40.50 25.35 9.85
N ASP A 65 -41.43 24.67 10.51
CA ASP A 65 -41.14 23.49 11.32
C ASP A 65 -40.60 22.30 10.52
N ILE A 66 -40.95 22.19 9.22
CA ILE A 66 -40.40 21.15 8.33
C ILE A 66 -38.90 21.35 8.15
N ALA A 67 -38.45 22.61 8.01
CA ALA A 67 -37.02 22.93 7.87
C ALA A 67 -36.23 22.60 9.15
N LYS A 68 -36.85 22.76 10.32
CA LYS A 68 -36.25 22.39 11.62
C LYS A 68 -36.04 20.88 11.74
N ILE A 69 -37.05 20.08 11.37
CA ILE A 69 -36.97 18.62 11.40
C ILE A 69 -35.87 18.11 10.45
N ILE A 70 -35.83 18.62 9.22
CA ILE A 70 -34.79 18.23 8.25
C ILE A 70 -33.39 18.57 8.77
N THR A 71 -33.22 19.77 9.34
CA THR A 71 -31.94 20.20 9.90
C THR A 71 -31.51 19.34 11.09
N ALA A 72 -32.43 18.98 11.98
CA ALA A 72 -32.16 18.11 13.12
C ALA A 72 -31.74 16.69 12.68
N ILE A 73 -32.43 16.11 11.69
CA ILE A 73 -32.08 14.80 11.13
C ILE A 73 -30.71 14.85 10.45
N ALA A 74 -30.44 15.88 9.64
CA ALA A 74 -29.14 16.06 8.98
C ALA A 74 -28.01 16.22 10.01
N GLY A 75 -28.23 16.96 11.09
CA GLY A 75 -27.29 17.09 12.21
C GLY A 75 -27.03 15.76 12.92
N ALA A 76 -28.07 14.97 13.20
CA ALA A 76 -27.94 13.64 13.81
C ALA A 76 -27.14 12.67 12.92
N ILE A 77 -27.43 12.64 11.62
CA ILE A 77 -26.67 11.82 10.64
C ILE A 77 -25.21 12.27 10.59
N SER A 78 -24.96 13.59 10.58
CA SER A 78 -23.61 14.15 10.60
C SER A 78 -22.83 13.72 11.84
N PHE A 79 -23.48 13.71 13.00
CA PHE A 79 -22.89 13.28 14.26
C PHE A 79 -22.59 11.78 14.30
N ILE A 80 -23.52 10.94 13.82
CA ILE A 80 -23.29 9.48 13.68
C ILE A 80 -22.10 9.22 12.75
N TYR A 81 -22.05 9.92 11.61
CA TYR A 81 -20.95 9.82 10.67
C TYR A 81 -19.63 10.32 11.28
N LEU A 82 -19.67 11.33 12.15
CA LEU A 82 -18.52 11.82 12.92
C LEU A 82 -17.94 10.70 13.81
N LEU A 83 -18.81 10.10 14.63
CA LEU A 83 -18.47 9.02 15.56
C LEU A 83 -17.95 7.77 14.85
N ALA A 84 -18.54 7.39 13.71
CA ALA A 84 -18.14 6.19 12.99
C ALA A 84 -16.68 6.23 12.49
N ASP A 85 -16.16 7.41 12.13
CA ASP A 85 -14.77 7.58 11.66
C ASP A 85 -13.80 7.84 12.83
N TYR A 86 -14.30 8.29 13.99
CA TYR A 86 -13.47 8.68 15.14
C TYR A 86 -12.57 7.53 15.62
N ASN A 87 -13.10 6.30 15.59
CA ASN A 87 -12.36 5.12 16.02
C ASN A 87 -11.40 4.57 14.97
N TYR A 88 -11.52 4.99 13.71
CA TYR A 88 -10.64 4.51 12.64
C TYR A 88 -9.45 5.45 12.46
N ARG A 89 -8.25 4.96 12.78
CA ARG A 89 -6.99 5.68 12.60
C ARG A 89 -6.49 5.61 11.14
N TYR A 90 -7.34 6.00 10.18
CA TYR A 90 -7.04 5.89 8.74
C TYR A 90 -5.75 6.60 8.32
N GLU A 91 -5.48 7.79 8.87
CA GLU A 91 -4.25 8.53 8.56
C GLU A 91 -3.01 7.81 9.10
N GLU A 92 -3.08 7.19 10.29
CA GLU A 92 -1.99 6.37 10.81
C GLU A 92 -1.77 5.13 9.94
N THR A 93 -2.84 4.41 9.56
CA THR A 93 -2.72 3.24 8.67
C THR A 93 -2.08 3.64 7.34
N LYS A 94 -2.47 4.79 6.78
CA LYS A 94 -1.88 5.34 5.56
C LYS A 94 -0.39 5.66 5.74
N THR A 95 0.00 6.31 6.83
CA THR A 95 1.42 6.62 7.08
C THR A 95 2.23 5.35 7.25
N THR A 96 1.71 4.38 8.01
CA THR A 96 2.39 3.09 8.22
C THR A 96 2.56 2.36 6.90
N LEU A 97 1.50 2.22 6.09
CA LEU A 97 1.60 1.59 4.76
C LEU A 97 2.62 2.28 3.86
N LYS A 98 2.66 3.63 3.86
CA LYS A 98 3.62 4.39 3.08
C LYS A 98 5.06 4.10 3.50
N THR A 99 5.32 4.14 4.81
CA THR A 99 6.64 3.85 5.36
C THR A 99 7.06 2.41 5.07
N GLN A 100 6.17 1.43 5.25
CA GLN A 100 6.50 0.04 4.94
C GLN A 100 6.76 -0.18 3.44
N ALA A 101 5.99 0.47 2.55
CA ALA A 101 6.24 0.41 1.11
C ALA A 101 7.62 0.95 0.74
N GLN A 102 8.05 2.06 1.35
CA GLN A 102 9.36 2.67 1.16
C GLN A 102 10.50 1.79 1.68
N ASN A 103 10.36 1.26 2.90
CA ASN A 103 11.36 0.35 3.48
C ASN A 103 11.51 -0.93 2.65
N LEU A 104 10.38 -1.48 2.19
CA LEU A 104 10.39 -2.67 1.34
C LEU A 104 11.06 -2.40 -0.02
N TRP A 105 10.86 -1.20 -0.59
CA TRP A 105 11.55 -0.79 -1.81
C TRP A 105 13.07 -0.76 -1.62
N PHE A 106 13.55 -0.25 -0.49
CA PHE A 106 14.99 -0.24 -0.19
C PHE A 106 15.57 -1.65 -0.12
N ILE A 107 14.90 -2.57 0.57
CA ILE A 107 15.31 -4.00 0.60
C ILE A 107 15.30 -4.61 -0.80
N LEU A 108 14.25 -4.37 -1.58
CA LEU A 108 14.13 -4.86 -2.95
C LEU A 108 15.32 -4.42 -3.83
N GLU A 109 15.72 -3.15 -3.75
CA GLU A 109 16.87 -2.64 -4.50
C GLU A 109 18.19 -3.29 -4.03
N ARG A 110 18.36 -3.53 -2.73
CA ARG A 110 19.51 -4.29 -2.22
C ARG A 110 19.56 -5.72 -2.76
N TYR A 111 18.41 -6.40 -2.87
CA TYR A 111 18.35 -7.73 -3.50
C TYR A 111 18.74 -7.69 -4.98
N LYS A 112 18.26 -6.70 -5.74
CA LYS A 112 18.60 -6.54 -7.16
C LYS A 112 20.09 -6.28 -7.36
N ASN A 113 20.67 -5.36 -6.58
CA ASN A 113 22.11 -5.07 -6.63
C ASN A 113 22.93 -6.32 -6.29
N MET A 114 22.52 -7.06 -5.26
CA MET A 114 23.18 -8.32 -4.88
C MET A 114 23.15 -9.37 -6.00
N ILE A 115 22.05 -9.48 -6.77
CA ILE A 115 21.98 -10.36 -7.94
C ILE A 115 23.02 -9.95 -8.98
N VAL A 116 23.07 -8.67 -9.35
CA VAL A 116 24.01 -8.14 -10.35
C VAL A 116 25.46 -8.37 -9.91
N ASP A 117 25.80 -8.05 -8.66
CA ASP A 117 27.16 -8.24 -8.14
C ASP A 117 27.57 -9.73 -8.09
N PHE A 118 26.60 -10.64 -7.88
CA PHE A 118 26.87 -12.08 -7.93
C PHE A 118 27.03 -12.60 -9.36
N GLU A 119 26.20 -12.11 -10.29
CA GLU A 119 26.33 -12.43 -11.72
C GLU A 119 27.71 -12.01 -12.25
N ASP A 120 28.15 -10.79 -11.92
CA ASP A 120 29.45 -10.19 -12.24
C ASP A 120 30.65 -10.89 -11.56
N GLY A 121 30.41 -11.82 -10.63
CA GLY A 121 31.47 -12.52 -9.91
C GLY A 121 32.21 -11.66 -8.87
N LYS A 122 31.64 -10.51 -8.47
CA LYS A 122 32.19 -9.63 -7.43
C LYS A 122 31.86 -10.10 -6.02
N LEU A 123 30.86 -10.97 -5.87
CA LEU A 123 30.42 -11.58 -4.62
C LEU A 123 30.66 -13.09 -4.61
N GLU A 124 31.24 -13.57 -3.51
CA GLU A 124 31.40 -14.99 -3.21
C GLU A 124 30.12 -15.58 -2.60
N GLU A 125 29.90 -16.89 -2.78
CA GLU A 125 28.68 -17.58 -2.31
C GLU A 125 28.44 -17.42 -0.79
N GLU A 126 29.51 -17.46 0.02
CA GLU A 126 29.39 -17.31 1.47
C GLU A 126 28.93 -15.90 1.87
N LYS A 127 29.43 -14.86 1.19
CA LYS A 127 28.99 -13.47 1.43
C LYS A 127 27.52 -13.29 1.09
N ILE A 128 27.02 -13.96 0.06
CA ILE A 128 25.60 -13.89 -0.34
C ILE A 128 24.72 -14.51 0.72
N ARG A 129 25.14 -15.63 1.33
CA ARG A 129 24.40 -16.24 2.43
C ARG A 129 24.27 -15.26 3.60
N ILE A 130 25.35 -14.60 4.00
CA ILE A 130 25.38 -13.62 5.08
C ILE A 130 24.47 -12.42 4.78
N ILE A 131 24.61 -11.81 3.59
CA ILE A 131 23.77 -10.67 3.18
C ILE A 131 22.29 -11.07 3.12
N ARG A 132 21.98 -12.28 2.64
CA ARG A 132 20.60 -12.78 2.59
C ARG A 132 20.00 -12.95 3.99
N GLU A 133 20.77 -13.45 4.94
CA GLU A 133 20.32 -13.57 6.34
C GLU A 133 20.03 -12.20 6.95
N ASP A 134 20.91 -11.22 6.71
CA ASP A 134 20.72 -9.82 7.11
C ASP A 134 19.43 -9.21 6.52
N LEU A 135 19.28 -9.30 5.19
CA LEU A 135 18.08 -8.82 4.49
C LEU A 135 16.81 -9.53 4.96
N THR A 136 16.88 -10.81 5.31
CA THR A 136 15.73 -11.56 5.83
C THR A 136 15.33 -11.10 7.23
N LYS A 137 16.30 -10.74 8.08
CA LYS A 137 16.02 -10.15 9.40
C LYS A 137 15.35 -8.79 9.27
N GLU A 138 15.89 -7.92 8.41
CA GLU A 138 15.26 -6.61 8.12
C GLU A 138 13.84 -6.77 7.57
N LEU A 139 13.64 -7.73 6.67
CA LEU A 139 12.32 -8.01 6.10
C LEU A 139 11.33 -8.50 7.16
N HIS A 140 11.78 -9.30 8.12
CA HIS A 140 10.97 -9.74 9.25
C HIS A 140 10.52 -8.55 10.10
N GLU A 141 11.42 -7.59 10.37
CA GLU A 141 11.06 -6.39 11.12
C GLU A 141 9.99 -5.55 10.39
N ILE A 142 10.12 -5.38 9.07
CA ILE A 142 9.12 -4.69 8.23
C ILE A 142 7.76 -5.37 8.35
N TYR A 143 7.72 -6.69 8.15
CA TYR A 143 6.45 -7.43 8.17
C TYR A 143 5.83 -7.51 9.57
N SER A 144 6.63 -7.60 10.63
CA SER A 144 6.12 -7.61 12.02
C SER A 144 5.38 -6.33 12.41
N ARG A 145 5.73 -5.21 11.76
CA ARG A 145 5.13 -3.88 11.98
C ARG A 145 4.14 -3.49 10.89
N SER A 146 3.90 -4.39 9.93
CA SER A 146 3.05 -4.09 8.79
C SER A 146 1.58 -4.32 9.13
N PRO A 147 0.67 -3.42 8.72
CA PRO A 147 -0.74 -3.74 8.68
C PRO A 147 -1.01 -4.89 7.69
N ILE A 148 -2.09 -5.63 7.94
CA ILE A 148 -2.51 -6.75 7.09
C ILE A 148 -2.98 -6.19 5.73
N ILE A 149 -2.39 -6.70 4.65
CA ILE A 149 -2.79 -6.36 3.28
C ILE A 149 -3.91 -7.30 2.83
N ASN A 150 -4.91 -6.76 2.13
CA ASN A 150 -5.99 -7.55 1.58
C ASN A 150 -5.51 -8.45 0.43
N SER A 151 -6.00 -9.69 0.36
CA SER A 151 -5.67 -10.64 -0.72
C SER A 151 -6.00 -10.08 -2.11
N SER A 152 -7.05 -9.25 -2.24
CA SER A 152 -7.38 -8.56 -3.48
C SER A 152 -6.27 -7.63 -3.97
N SER A 153 -5.55 -6.96 -3.07
CA SER A 153 -4.42 -6.09 -3.41
C SER A 153 -3.22 -6.89 -3.89
N VAL A 154 -2.99 -8.08 -3.31
CA VAL A 154 -1.95 -9.01 -3.75
C VAL A 154 -2.26 -9.57 -5.14
N SER A 155 -3.51 -9.98 -5.40
CA SER A 155 -3.93 -10.46 -6.71
C SER A 155 -3.78 -9.39 -7.79
N ALA A 156 -4.24 -8.16 -7.51
CA ALA A 156 -4.07 -7.03 -8.41
C ALA A 156 -2.59 -6.67 -8.65
N ALA A 157 -1.74 -6.82 -7.63
CA ALA A 157 -0.30 -6.61 -7.76
C ALA A 157 0.34 -7.63 -8.71
N LYS A 158 0.00 -8.92 -8.58
CA LYS A 158 0.48 -9.97 -9.48
C LYS A 158 0.08 -9.72 -10.93
N GLU A 159 -1.17 -9.34 -11.16
CA GLU A 159 -1.65 -8.99 -12.50
C GLU A 159 -0.86 -7.81 -13.09
N ARG A 160 -0.68 -6.74 -12.31
CA ARG A 160 0.09 -5.56 -12.71
C ARG A 160 1.55 -5.90 -13.03
N LEU A 161 2.18 -6.77 -12.23
CA LEU A 161 3.54 -7.22 -12.46
C LEU A 161 3.66 -8.06 -13.73
N ASN A 162 2.76 -9.02 -13.93
CA ASN A 162 2.73 -9.86 -15.13
C ASN A 162 2.54 -9.03 -16.39
N LYS A 163 1.64 -8.04 -16.37
CA LYS A 163 1.44 -7.10 -17.47
C LYS A 163 2.71 -6.28 -17.77
N LYS A 164 3.41 -5.81 -16.73
CA LYS A 164 4.69 -5.10 -16.86
C LYS A 164 5.75 -6.01 -17.51
N LYS A 165 5.92 -7.24 -17.02
CA LYS A 165 6.87 -8.22 -17.56
C LYS A 165 6.56 -8.56 -19.02
N PHE A 166 5.29 -8.82 -19.34
CA PHE A 166 4.85 -9.08 -20.72
C PHE A 166 5.21 -7.93 -21.65
N LYS A 167 4.92 -6.68 -21.25
CA LYS A 167 5.27 -5.49 -22.04
C LYS A 167 6.78 -5.38 -22.29
N LEU A 168 7.60 -5.66 -21.26
CA LEU A 168 9.06 -5.64 -21.38
C LEU A 168 9.55 -6.72 -22.37
N TRP A 169 9.00 -7.93 -22.27
CA TRP A 169 9.34 -9.03 -23.18
C TRP A 169 8.99 -8.72 -24.65
N VAL A 170 7.83 -8.13 -24.92
CA VAL A 170 7.49 -7.67 -26.28
C VAL A 170 8.52 -6.66 -26.78
N SER A 171 8.87 -5.66 -25.96
CA SER A 171 9.81 -4.61 -26.36
C SER A 171 11.25 -5.06 -26.55
N SER A 172 11.68 -6.17 -25.93
CA SER A 172 13.01 -6.75 -26.13
C SER A 172 13.11 -7.59 -27.39
N ASN A 173 11.99 -8.08 -27.90
CA ASN A 173 11.92 -9.00 -29.03
C ASN A 173 11.53 -8.31 -30.35
N GLU A 174 11.15 -7.03 -30.30
CA GLU A 174 10.89 -6.17 -31.47
C GLU A 174 12.12 -5.36 -31.92
N LYS A 175 13.29 -5.54 -31.27
CA LYS A 175 14.58 -4.95 -31.63
C LYS A 175 15.53 -6.00 -32.20
#